data_AF-A0A8X6P7N8-F1
#
_entry.id   AF-A0A8X6P7N8-F1
#
_cell.length_a   1.000
_cell.length_b   1.000
_cell.length_c   1.000
_cell.angle_alpha   90.00
_cell.angle_beta   90.00
_cell.angle_gamma   90.00
#
_symmetry.space_group_name_H-M   'P 1'
#
loop_
_entity.id
_entity.type
_entity.pdbx_description
1 polymer ?
#
loop_
_entity_poly.entity_id
_entity_poly.type
_entity_poly.pdbx_seq_one_letter_code
_entity_poly.pdbx_strand_id
1 'polypeptide(L)'
;SPVYEIPKETILTSLREAMRQARIRIAAEQEVFSNNIGVAHYRSAEAVHHVFLRPKRQAMLIANKSLVLELASHQFMQDVQIKDHEKKPSDNDISAMMVTLSTQDVEDYLQQELKVALPDHVEGKCRLEEEQSTLPCDHTTPFRSASGWCNNIQNPHWGKSLVTFQRLLPPRYHDG
;
A
#
# COMPACT_ATOMS: atom_id res chain seq x y z
N SER A 1 -31.18 -11.34 5.51
CA SER A 1 -30.43 -12.19 4.56
C SER A 1 -29.60 -13.19 5.36
N PRO A 2 -29.42 -14.43 4.91
CA PRO A 2 -28.54 -15.37 5.61
C PRO A 2 -27.14 -14.75 5.69
N VAL A 3 -26.56 -14.76 6.88
CA VAL A 3 -25.20 -14.28 7.12
C VAL A 3 -24.26 -15.29 6.49
N TYR A 4 -23.43 -14.85 5.55
CA TYR A 4 -22.36 -15.70 5.01
C TYR A 4 -21.29 -15.84 6.08
N GLU A 5 -21.24 -17.00 6.73
CA GLU A 5 -20.30 -17.29 7.82
C GLU A 5 -19.01 -17.87 7.26
N ILE A 6 -17.91 -17.13 7.40
CA ILE A 6 -16.57 -17.57 7.03
C ILE A 6 -15.89 -18.15 8.27
N PRO A 7 -15.52 -19.44 8.28
CA PRO A 7 -14.79 -20.01 9.41
C PRO A 7 -13.45 -19.30 9.59
N LYS A 8 -13.18 -18.85 10.82
CA LYS A 8 -11.89 -18.22 11.16
C LYS A 8 -10.71 -19.12 10.83
N GLU A 9 -10.88 -20.44 10.96
CA GLU A 9 -9.86 -21.42 10.60
C GLU A 9 -9.45 -21.36 9.13
N THR A 10 -10.41 -21.19 8.21
CA THR A 10 -10.13 -21.13 6.76
C THR A 10 -9.30 -19.90 6.40
N ILE A 11 -9.54 -18.77 7.07
CA ILE A 11 -8.75 -17.56 6.88
C ILE A 11 -7.33 -17.77 7.41
N LEU A 12 -7.19 -18.32 8.61
CA LEU A 12 -5.88 -18.58 9.20
C LEU A 12 -5.06 -19.62 8.40
N THR A 13 -5.69 -20.65 7.85
CA THR A 13 -5.00 -21.61 6.98
C THR A 13 -4.54 -20.95 5.68
N SER A 14 -5.39 -20.13 5.05
CA SER A 14 -5.03 -19.40 3.83
C SER A 14 -3.86 -18.43 4.06
N LEU A 15 -3.84 -17.72 5.20
CA LEU A 15 -2.75 -16.81 5.57
C LEU A 15 -1.44 -17.55 5.84
N ARG A 16 -1.47 -18.69 6.55
CA ARG A 16 -0.28 -19.52 6.79
C ARG A 16 0.35 -20.00 5.49
N GLU A 17 -0.50 -20.49 4.59
CA GLU A 17 -0.05 -21.01 3.30
C GLU A 17 0.49 -19.87 2.42
N ALA A 18 -0.18 -18.72 2.40
CA ALA A 18 0.30 -17.52 1.72
C ALA A 18 1.66 -17.05 2.24
N MET A 19 1.88 -17.05 3.56
CA MET A 19 3.17 -16.70 4.14
C MET A 19 4.27 -17.67 3.75
N ARG A 20 3.98 -18.97 3.69
CA ARG A 20 4.92 -19.99 3.21
C ARG A 20 5.30 -19.72 1.75
N GLN A 21 4.32 -19.45 0.89
CA GLN A 21 4.53 -19.13 -0.52
C GLN A 21 5.31 -17.83 -0.71
N ALA A 22 4.99 -16.79 0.06
CA ALA A 22 5.69 -15.51 0.03
C ALA A 22 7.18 -15.69 0.38
N ARG A 23 7.51 -16.49 1.40
CA ARG A 23 8.90 -16.80 1.77
C ARG A 23 9.66 -17.47 0.63
N ILE A 24 9.03 -18.42 -0.06
CA ILE A 24 9.64 -19.11 -1.21
C ILE A 24 9.88 -18.12 -2.36
N ARG A 25 8.89 -17.26 -2.66
CA ARG A 25 9.02 -16.25 -3.71
C ARG A 25 10.14 -15.25 -3.42
N ILE A 26 10.21 -14.73 -2.19
CA ILE A 26 11.28 -13.82 -1.78
C ILE A 26 12.66 -14.49 -1.87
N ALA A 27 12.77 -15.76 -1.46
CA ALA A 27 14.03 -16.50 -1.58
C ALA A 27 14.44 -16.69 -3.05
N ALA A 28 13.49 -17.00 -3.94
CA ALA A 28 13.74 -17.12 -5.37
C ALA A 28 14.15 -15.78 -6.00
N GLU A 29 13.51 -14.67 -5.62
CA GLU A 29 13.88 -13.32 -6.06
C GLU A 29 15.31 -12.95 -5.62
N GLN A 30 15.70 -13.32 -4.40
CA GLN A 30 17.07 -13.13 -3.91
C GLN A 30 18.10 -13.93 -4.71
N GLU A 31 17.78 -15.17 -5.07
CA GLU A 31 18.65 -16.02 -5.88
C GLU A 31 18.84 -15.44 -7.29
N VAL A 32 17.74 -15.01 -7.92
CA VAL A 32 17.76 -14.33 -9.24
C VAL A 32 18.64 -13.08 -9.19
N PHE A 33 18.51 -12.29 -8.12
CA PHE A 33 19.32 -11.09 -7.93
C PHE A 33 20.81 -11.43 -7.70
N SER A 34 21.12 -12.42 -6.85
CA SER A 34 22.51 -12.82 -6.60
C SER A 34 23.20 -13.37 -7.85
N ASN A 35 22.43 -14.01 -8.73
CA ASN A 35 22.93 -14.56 -9.99
C ASN A 35 22.93 -13.53 -11.14
N ASN A 36 22.54 -12.26 -10.88
CA ASN A 36 22.41 -11.18 -11.86
C ASN A 36 21.51 -11.56 -13.06
N ILE A 37 20.51 -12.41 -12.86
CA ILE A 37 19.59 -12.83 -13.92
C ILE A 37 18.52 -11.75 -14.08
N GLY A 38 18.43 -11.13 -15.26
CA GLY A 38 17.45 -10.07 -15.51
C GLY A 38 17.70 -8.77 -14.74
N VAL A 39 18.90 -8.59 -14.16
CA VAL A 39 19.29 -7.36 -13.47
C VAL A 39 20.07 -6.47 -14.42
N ALA A 40 19.67 -5.19 -14.51
CA ALA A 40 20.38 -4.21 -15.32
C ALA A 40 21.84 -4.05 -14.84
N HIS A 41 22.78 -4.01 -15.78
CA HIS A 41 24.20 -3.85 -15.45
C HIS A 41 24.42 -2.53 -14.67
N TYR A 42 25.24 -2.54 -13.61
CA TYR A 42 25.38 -1.39 -12.69
C TYR A 42 25.80 -0.05 -13.32
N ARG A 43 26.42 -0.08 -14.51
CA ARG A 43 26.80 1.12 -15.30
C ARG A 43 25.79 1.49 -16.39
N SER A 44 24.72 0.73 -16.55
CA SER A 44 23.68 1.02 -17.53
C SER A 44 22.85 2.22 -17.09
N ALA A 45 22.32 2.96 -18.07
CA ALA A 45 21.39 4.05 -17.81
C ALA A 45 20.15 3.58 -17.04
N GLU A 46 19.71 2.34 -17.29
CA GLU A 46 18.60 1.69 -16.59
C GLU A 46 18.89 1.50 -15.09
N ALA A 47 20.06 0.97 -14.73
CA ALA A 47 20.44 0.82 -13.32
C ALA A 47 20.51 2.18 -12.59
N VAL A 48 21.04 3.22 -13.25
CA VAL A 48 21.07 4.58 -12.69
C VAL A 48 19.66 5.13 -12.49
N HIS A 49 18.75 4.90 -13.44
CA HIS A 49 17.35 5.31 -13.32
C HIS A 49 16.66 4.66 -12.11
N HIS A 50 16.86 3.35 -11.89
CA HIS A 50 16.27 2.65 -10.74
C HIS A 50 16.77 3.16 -9.38
N VAL A 51 18.00 3.66 -9.29
CA VAL A 51 18.51 4.30 -8.06
C VAL A 51 17.74 5.56 -7.70
N PHE A 52 17.32 6.35 -8.70
CA PHE A 52 16.46 7.52 -8.47
C PHE A 52 15.03 7.16 -8.08
N LEU A 53 14.59 5.94 -8.39
CA LEU A 53 13.26 5.42 -8.06
C LEU A 53 13.24 4.57 -6.78
N ARG A 54 14.27 4.66 -5.93
CA ARG A 54 14.37 3.82 -4.73
C ARG A 54 13.11 3.94 -3.85
N PRO A 55 12.42 2.84 -3.56
CA PRO A 55 11.20 2.88 -2.77
C PRO A 55 11.48 3.31 -1.33
N LYS A 56 10.53 4.04 -0.74
CA LYS A 56 10.55 4.36 0.69
C LYS A 56 10.33 3.10 1.52
N ARG A 57 10.79 3.10 2.78
CA ARG A 57 10.58 1.97 3.71
C ARG A 57 9.10 1.61 3.82
N GLN A 58 8.23 2.60 3.96
CA GLN A 58 6.77 2.41 4.04
C GLN A 58 6.22 1.72 2.78
N ALA A 59 6.67 2.13 1.60
CA ALA A 59 6.24 1.51 0.35
C ALA A 59 6.67 0.04 0.26
N MET A 60 7.88 -0.30 0.71
CA MET A 60 8.32 -1.69 0.79
C MET A 60 7.49 -2.50 1.80
N LEU A 61 7.11 -1.91 2.93
CA LEU A 61 6.26 -2.59 3.92
C LEU A 61 4.85 -2.87 3.37
N ILE A 62 4.25 -1.88 2.72
CA ILE A 62 2.95 -2.04 2.04
C ILE A 62 3.06 -3.12 0.97
N ALA A 63 4.13 -3.13 0.17
CA ALA A 63 4.34 -4.15 -0.86
C ALA A 63 4.50 -5.56 -0.28
N ASN A 64 5.23 -5.72 0.84
CA ASN A 64 5.38 -7.01 1.50
C ASN A 64 4.04 -7.51 2.07
N LYS A 65 3.26 -6.62 2.69
CA LYS A 65 1.91 -6.94 3.17
C LYS A 65 0.97 -7.30 2.02
N SER A 66 0.98 -6.51 0.95
CA SER A 66 0.10 -6.75 -0.21
C SER A 66 0.39 -8.07 -0.89
N LEU A 67 1.66 -8.49 -0.96
CA LEU A 67 2.03 -9.79 -1.51
C LEU A 67 1.41 -10.94 -0.72
N VAL A 68 1.49 -10.89 0.62
CA VAL A 68 0.90 -11.92 1.49
C VAL A 68 -0.62 -11.93 1.34
N LEU A 69 -1.26 -10.76 1.33
CA LEU A 69 -2.72 -10.64 1.19
C LEU A 69 -3.22 -11.10 -0.19
N GLU A 70 -2.47 -10.85 -1.26
CA GLU A 70 -2.77 -11.34 -2.60
C GLU A 70 -2.77 -12.88 -2.63
N LEU A 71 -1.69 -13.49 -2.15
CA LEU A 71 -1.55 -14.95 -2.07
C LEU A 71 -2.63 -15.58 -1.18
N ALA A 72 -2.94 -14.94 -0.05
CA ALA A 72 -3.98 -15.41 0.87
C ALA A 72 -5.36 -15.34 0.22
N SER A 73 -5.68 -14.24 -0.47
CA SER A 73 -6.95 -14.07 -1.18
C SER A 73 -7.11 -15.11 -2.29
N HIS A 74 -6.03 -15.39 -3.01
CA HIS A 74 -6.01 -16.42 -4.04
C HIS A 74 -6.26 -17.82 -3.45
N GLN A 75 -5.55 -18.18 -2.38
CA GLN A 75 -5.74 -19.47 -1.71
C GLN A 75 -7.15 -19.59 -1.11
N PHE A 76 -7.65 -18.52 -0.48
CA PHE A 76 -8.98 -18.49 0.09
C PHE A 76 -10.07 -18.72 -0.97
N MET A 77 -9.96 -18.06 -2.13
CA MET A 77 -10.89 -18.28 -3.24
C MET A 77 -10.84 -19.71 -3.78
N GLN A 78 -9.66 -20.33 -3.78
CA GLN A 78 -9.54 -21.75 -4.14
C GLN A 78 -10.21 -22.65 -3.10
N ASP A 79 -9.96 -22.44 -1.82
CA ASP A 79 -10.54 -23.25 -0.73
C ASP A 79 -12.07 -23.15 -0.69
N VAL A 80 -12.63 -21.98 -1.00
CA VAL A 80 -14.10 -21.78 -1.14
C VAL A 80 -14.65 -22.50 -2.36
N GLN A 81 -13.94 -22.46 -3.51
CA GLN A 81 -14.36 -23.17 -4.72
C GLN A 81 -14.28 -24.70 -4.59
N ILE A 82 -13.31 -25.22 -3.83
CA ILE A 82 -13.13 -26.67 -3.64
C ILE A 82 -14.27 -27.27 -2.81
N LYS A 83 -14.85 -26.51 -1.87
CA LYS A 83 -16.01 -26.98 -1.08
C LYS A 83 -17.28 -27.13 -1.91
N ASP A 84 -17.47 -26.29 -2.93
CA ASP A 84 -18.62 -26.31 -3.83
C ASP A 84 -18.15 -26.39 -5.30
N HIS A 85 -17.58 -27.53 -5.68
CA HIS A 85 -16.98 -27.78 -7.01
C HIS A 85 -17.92 -27.53 -8.20
N GLU A 86 -19.24 -27.51 -7.97
CA GLU A 86 -20.27 -27.33 -9.00
C GLU A 86 -20.89 -25.92 -9.01
N LYS A 87 -20.59 -25.06 -8.03
CA LYS A 87 -21.28 -23.77 -7.87
C LYS A 87 -20.27 -22.64 -7.70
N LYS A 88 -20.02 -21.93 -8.80
CA LYS A 88 -19.33 -20.63 -8.74
C LYS A 88 -20.12 -19.71 -7.79
N PRO A 89 -19.47 -19.04 -6.83
CA PRO A 89 -20.17 -18.13 -5.93
C PRO A 89 -20.86 -17.04 -6.78
N SER A 90 -22.13 -16.74 -6.46
CA SER A 90 -22.84 -15.68 -7.16
C SER A 90 -22.28 -14.31 -6.79
N ASP A 91 -22.49 -13.30 -7.62
CA ASP A 91 -22.03 -11.93 -7.33
C ASP A 91 -22.56 -11.42 -5.96
N ASN A 92 -23.75 -11.86 -5.56
CA ASN A 92 -24.32 -11.56 -4.25
C ASN A 92 -23.56 -12.26 -3.10
N ASP A 93 -23.12 -13.50 -3.31
CA ASP A 93 -22.31 -14.24 -2.34
C ASP A 93 -20.92 -13.61 -2.20
N ILE A 94 -20.33 -13.18 -3.32
CA ILE A 94 -19.05 -12.46 -3.34
C ILE A 94 -19.18 -11.12 -2.60
N SER A 95 -20.25 -10.37 -2.86
CA SER A 95 -20.51 -9.10 -2.17
C SER A 95 -20.72 -9.31 -0.66
N ALA A 96 -21.45 -10.34 -0.26
CA ALA A 96 -21.66 -10.67 1.15
C ALA A 96 -20.34 -11.09 1.82
N MET A 97 -19.54 -11.91 1.15
CA MET A 97 -18.22 -12.33 1.60
C MET A 97 -17.26 -11.16 1.78
N MET A 98 -17.22 -10.22 0.82
CA MET A 98 -16.39 -9.00 0.92
C MET A 98 -16.77 -8.14 2.13
N VAL A 99 -18.07 -8.02 2.43
CA VAL A 99 -18.54 -7.30 3.62
C VAL A 99 -18.07 -8.02 4.89
N THR A 100 -18.26 -9.35 4.98
CA THR A 100 -17.80 -10.12 6.15
C THR A 100 -16.28 -10.03 6.34
N LEU A 101 -15.49 -10.17 5.27
CA LEU A 101 -14.03 -10.09 5.32
C LEU A 101 -13.54 -8.72 5.77
N SER A 102 -14.22 -7.63 5.38
CA SER A 102 -13.85 -6.27 5.79
C SER A 102 -13.93 -6.04 7.31
N THR A 103 -14.76 -6.83 8.01
CA THR A 103 -14.92 -6.75 9.47
C THR A 103 -13.90 -7.57 10.25
N GLN A 104 -13.14 -8.44 9.57
CA GLN A 104 -12.19 -9.32 10.21
C GLN A 104 -10.82 -8.67 10.25
N ASP A 105 -10.34 -8.40 11.46
CA ASP A 105 -8.99 -7.91 11.67
C ASP A 105 -7.98 -9.06 11.51
N VAL A 106 -7.07 -8.92 10.55
CA VAL A 106 -5.97 -9.85 10.27
C VAL A 106 -4.60 -9.23 10.58
N GLU A 107 -4.59 -7.99 11.06
CA GLU A 107 -3.37 -7.20 11.21
C GLU A 107 -2.45 -7.80 12.28
N ASP A 108 -2.99 -8.26 13.42
CA ASP A 108 -2.23 -8.94 14.46
C ASP A 108 -1.45 -10.16 13.93
N TYR A 109 -2.08 -10.94 13.04
CA TYR A 109 -1.47 -12.14 12.45
C TYR A 109 -0.33 -11.77 11.49
N LEU A 110 -0.53 -10.71 10.70
CA LEU A 110 0.48 -10.19 9.78
C LEU A 110 1.67 -9.58 10.53
N GLN A 111 1.42 -8.85 11.63
CA GLN A 111 2.48 -8.20 12.42
C GLN A 111 3.39 -9.21 13.12
N GLN A 112 2.80 -10.27 13.70
CA GLN A 112 3.55 -11.32 14.39
C GLN A 112 4.52 -12.06 13.45
N GLU A 113 4.07 -12.40 12.24
CA GLU A 113 4.84 -13.23 11.31
C GLU A 113 5.77 -12.41 10.40
N LEU A 114 5.41 -11.17 10.04
CA LEU A 114 6.28 -10.31 9.25
C LEU A 114 7.40 -9.68 10.11
N LYS A 115 7.31 -9.80 11.46
CA LYS A 115 8.21 -9.14 12.42
C LYS A 115 8.36 -7.63 12.14
N VAL A 116 7.31 -7.03 11.59
CA VAL A 116 7.26 -5.60 11.32
C VAL A 116 6.48 -4.99 12.46
N ALA A 117 7.15 -4.75 13.58
CA ALA A 117 6.76 -3.66 14.43
C ALA A 117 7.04 -2.39 13.61
N LEU A 118 6.00 -1.86 12.95
CA LEU A 118 6.01 -0.44 12.64
C LEU A 118 6.27 0.24 13.98
N PRO A 119 7.32 1.06 14.14
CA PRO A 119 7.34 1.98 15.27
C PRO A 119 5.99 2.70 15.27
N ASP A 120 5.35 2.90 16.43
CA ASP A 120 4.05 3.60 16.56
C ASP A 120 4.00 4.92 15.77
N HIS A 121 5.16 5.50 15.45
CA HIS A 121 5.35 6.68 14.61
C HIS A 121 5.34 6.42 13.08
N VAL A 122 5.04 5.20 12.62
CA VAL A 122 5.02 4.77 11.21
C VAL A 122 3.64 4.22 10.77
N GLU A 123 2.66 4.18 11.67
CA GLU A 123 1.30 4.68 11.34
C GLU A 123 1.30 6.22 11.22
N GLY A 124 2.41 6.77 10.74
CA GLY A 124 2.41 8.06 10.11
C GLY A 124 1.39 7.99 8.99
N LYS A 125 0.19 8.50 9.26
CA LYS A 125 -0.48 9.43 8.36
C LYS A 125 0.63 10.01 7.50
N CYS A 126 0.54 9.84 6.18
CA CYS A 126 1.40 10.60 5.31
C CYS A 126 1.43 12.00 5.91
N ARG A 127 2.61 12.50 6.32
CA ARG A 127 2.77 13.81 6.99
C ARG A 127 2.44 14.96 6.02
N LEU A 128 1.53 14.71 5.10
CA LEU A 128 0.76 15.66 4.32
C LEU A 128 -0.32 16.29 5.19
N GLU A 129 -0.89 15.56 6.16
CA GLU A 129 -2.02 16.09 6.95
C GLU A 129 -1.59 16.83 8.22
N GLU A 130 -0.65 16.27 9.00
CA GLU A 130 -0.38 16.78 10.36
C GLU A 130 0.47 18.05 10.41
N GLU A 131 1.23 18.37 9.37
CA GLU A 131 2.11 19.55 9.39
C GLU A 131 1.50 20.78 8.71
N GLN A 132 0.42 20.64 7.94
CA GLN A 132 0.07 21.65 6.91
C GLN A 132 -1.43 21.87 6.69
N SER A 133 -2.22 21.83 7.77
CA SER A 133 -3.64 22.19 7.69
C SER A 133 -4.20 22.78 9.00
N THR A 134 -3.36 23.08 9.98
CA THR A 134 -3.81 23.75 11.21
C THR A 134 -3.85 25.25 10.97
N LEU A 135 -5.06 25.77 10.74
CA LEU A 135 -5.33 27.20 10.83
C LEU A 135 -5.58 27.58 12.29
N PRO A 136 -5.18 28.78 12.75
CA PRO A 136 -4.52 29.83 11.98
C PRO A 136 -3.01 29.58 11.75
N CYS A 137 -2.46 30.18 10.69
CA CYS A 137 -1.03 30.20 10.43
C CYS A 137 -0.24 30.85 11.58
N ASP A 138 0.92 30.30 11.92
CA ASP A 138 1.83 30.91 12.89
C ASP A 138 2.71 31.99 12.23
N HIS A 139 2.45 33.25 12.57
CA HIS A 139 3.20 34.42 12.06
C HIS A 139 4.36 34.85 12.96
N THR A 140 4.57 34.16 14.09
CA THR A 140 5.60 34.52 15.06
C THR A 140 6.94 33.88 14.74
N THR A 141 6.94 32.83 13.92
CA THR A 141 8.16 32.14 13.52
C THR A 141 8.93 32.95 12.48
N PRO A 142 10.25 33.16 12.66
CA PRO A 142 11.07 33.87 11.69
C PRO A 142 11.52 32.98 10.51
N PHE A 143 11.21 31.68 10.56
CA PHE A 143 11.66 30.68 9.60
C PHE A 143 10.55 30.25 8.66
N ARG A 144 10.92 29.86 7.44
CA ARG A 144 9.97 29.33 6.45
C ARG A 144 9.71 27.84 6.74
N SER A 145 8.47 27.41 6.51
CA SER A 145 8.16 25.98 6.48
C SER A 145 8.86 25.30 5.30
N ALA A 146 9.26 24.05 5.46
CA ALA A 146 9.92 23.28 4.40
C ALA A 146 9.04 23.08 3.15
N SER A 147 7.71 23.13 3.32
CA SER A 147 6.75 23.03 2.23
C SER A 147 6.35 24.36 1.63
N GLY A 148 6.72 25.50 2.21
CA GLY A 148 6.21 26.82 1.79
C GLY A 148 4.79 27.16 2.27
N TRP A 149 4.18 26.29 3.09
CA TRP A 149 2.92 26.56 3.81
C TRP A 149 3.00 27.85 4.64
N CYS A 150 1.91 28.63 4.67
CA CYS A 150 1.77 29.89 5.41
C CYS A 150 2.76 31.01 5.03
N ASN A 151 3.47 30.90 3.90
CA ASN A 151 4.25 32.03 3.36
C ASN A 151 3.31 33.21 3.01
N ASN A 152 2.13 32.91 2.46
CA ASN A 152 1.04 33.86 2.33
C ASN A 152 -0.02 33.60 3.41
N ILE A 153 -0.18 34.54 4.32
CA ILE A 153 -1.10 34.45 5.47
C ILE A 153 -2.56 34.34 5.04
N GLN A 154 -2.95 35.11 4.02
CA GLN A 154 -4.31 35.15 3.52
C GLN A 154 -4.64 33.91 2.69
N ASN A 155 -3.64 33.36 2.00
CA ASN A 155 -3.76 32.19 1.14
C ASN A 155 -2.63 31.18 1.43
N PRO A 156 -2.70 30.40 2.51
CA PRO A 156 -1.59 29.57 2.99
C PRO A 156 -1.08 28.50 2.01
N HIS A 157 -1.89 28.15 1.01
CA HIS A 157 -1.56 27.20 -0.06
C HIS A 157 -0.72 27.81 -1.19
N TRP A 158 -0.63 29.14 -1.31
CA TRP A 158 0.09 29.76 -2.43
C TRP A 158 1.60 29.59 -2.31
N GLY A 159 2.21 29.03 -3.35
CA GLY A 159 3.65 28.74 -3.36
C GLY A 159 4.06 27.54 -2.52
N LYS A 160 3.09 26.77 -1.99
CA LYS A 160 3.34 25.50 -1.31
C LYS A 160 3.88 24.47 -2.31
N SER A 161 4.81 23.61 -1.90
CA SER A 161 5.31 22.49 -2.71
C SER A 161 4.27 21.37 -2.80
N LEU A 162 4.43 20.49 -3.80
CA LEU A 162 3.54 19.35 -4.06
C LEU A 162 2.06 19.74 -4.29
N VAL A 163 1.82 20.95 -4.80
CA VAL A 163 0.51 21.41 -5.29
C VAL A 163 0.53 21.59 -6.80
N THR A 164 -0.64 21.60 -7.42
CA THR A 164 -0.78 21.83 -8.87
C THR A 164 -0.31 23.24 -9.25
N PHE A 165 0.37 23.38 -10.39
CA PHE A 165 0.69 24.69 -10.96
C PHE A 165 -0.58 25.48 -11.28
N GLN A 166 -0.57 26.78 -10.97
CA GLN A 166 -1.61 27.68 -11.43
C GLN A 166 -1.50 27.88 -12.94
N ARG A 167 -2.61 27.71 -13.65
CA ARG A 167 -2.67 27.89 -15.10
C ARG A 167 -3.13 29.30 -15.43
N LEU A 168 -2.36 30.01 -16.26
CA LEU A 168 -2.76 31.32 -16.80
C LEU A 168 -3.77 31.19 -17.95
N LEU A 169 -3.81 30.03 -18.61
CA LEU A 169 -4.72 29.70 -19.70
C LEU A 169 -5.34 28.31 -19.47
N PRO A 170 -6.57 28.04 -19.94
CA PRO A 170 -7.18 26.73 -19.83
C PRO A 170 -6.30 25.60 -20.43
N PRO A 171 -6.32 24.39 -19.86
CA PRO A 171 -5.69 23.23 -20.48
C PRO A 171 -6.30 22.95 -21.85
N ARG A 172 -5.46 22.52 -22.81
CA ARG A 172 -5.87 22.11 -24.16
C ARG A 172 -5.29 20.72 -24.43
N TYR A 173 -5.98 19.71 -23.92
CA TYR A 173 -5.70 18.31 -24.25
C TYR A 173 -6.55 17.87 -25.45
N HIS A 174 -6.22 16.74 -26.04
CA HIS A 174 -6.98 16.20 -27.19
C HIS A 174 -8.37 15.70 -26.77
N ASP A 175 -8.47 15.21 -25.54
CA ASP A 175 -9.60 14.52 -24.92
C ASP A 175 -10.34 15.34 -23.85
N GLY A 176 -9.80 16.52 -23.48
CA GLY A 176 -10.40 17.43 -22.49
C GLY A 176 -9.89 17.19 -21.07
#